data_AF-A0A1W1D2Z6-F1
#
_entry.id   AF-A0A1W1D2Z6-F1
#
_cell.length_a   1.000
_cell.length_b   1.000
_cell.length_c   1.000
_cell.angle_alpha   90.00
_cell.angle_beta   90.00
_cell.angle_gamma   90.00
#
_symmetry.space_group_name_H-M   'P 1'
#
loop_
_entity.id
_entity.type
_entity.pdbx_description
1 polymer ?
#
loop_
_entity_poly.entity_id
_entity_poly.type
_entity_poly.pdbx_seq_one_letter_code
_entity_poly.pdbx_strand_id
1 'polypeptide(L)'
;MKYLFLIIFSTISLYSAQILNYNIYNRTDRVDMMITFDMPYDGKIIQSVQDSKIIIKLEDAEIESSKIKKLSSDLVTYLSITPMEHYTQIVAFVPHKVDFIASKTIDGYGLRLRFKQKSSPLTHKNPAEEKLNNLNKIEQNINSLPTKKESATLSTSYYIVVSILIVGIVILFVLKNKINSQTSKKNSWLSSNNTSAKKSVNDFSKNDISIRFQKDINPSNSIIMIDFAEQSYLIFMGTNNTILLDKFQDNKPTNKQDFESILQKKQAQIDEVLKVEHNEEEVLQSYKERAASILS
;
A
#
# COMPACT_ATOMS: atom_id res chain seq x y z
N MET A 1 5.55 7.32 39.18
CA MET A 1 6.30 8.06 38.14
C MET A 1 7.41 7.25 37.46
N LYS A 2 8.08 6.30 38.13
CA LYS A 2 9.18 5.52 37.54
C LYS A 2 8.80 4.61 36.36
N TYR A 3 7.56 4.14 36.29
CA TYR A 3 7.08 3.26 35.21
C TYR A 3 6.46 4.02 34.02
N LEU A 4 6.21 5.33 34.15
CA LEU A 4 5.60 6.12 33.07
C LEU A 4 6.61 6.40 31.93
N PHE A 5 7.90 6.54 32.28
CA PHE A 5 8.98 6.74 31.32
C PHE A 5 9.27 5.48 30.46
N LEU A 6 8.98 4.29 31.00
CA LEU A 6 9.25 3.01 30.33
C LEU A 6 8.24 2.73 29.20
N ILE A 7 7.02 3.28 29.31
CA ILE A 7 5.97 3.17 28.27
C ILE A 7 6.26 4.12 27.10
N ILE A 8 6.82 5.31 27.37
CA ILE A 8 7.15 6.31 26.33
C ILE A 8 8.35 5.87 25.46
N PHE A 9 9.28 5.10 26.01
CA PHE A 9 10.42 4.56 25.25
C PHE A 9 10.06 3.34 24.39
N SER A 10 8.95 2.66 24.69
CA SER A 10 8.50 1.46 23.95
C SER A 10 7.81 1.78 22.63
N THR A 11 7.40 3.03 22.39
CA THR A 11 6.68 3.46 21.18
C THR A 11 7.55 4.21 20.19
N ILE A 12 8.88 4.19 20.33
CA ILE A 12 9.78 4.56 19.24
C ILE A 12 9.79 3.36 18.29
N SER A 13 8.63 3.06 17.70
CA SER A 13 8.51 2.13 16.60
C SER A 13 9.39 2.67 15.49
N LEU A 14 10.34 1.85 15.04
CA LEU A 14 11.14 2.13 13.86
C LEU A 14 10.16 2.39 12.71
N TYR A 15 10.06 3.65 12.30
CA TYR A 15 9.18 4.04 11.19
C TYR A 15 9.82 3.50 9.91
N SER A 16 9.20 2.47 9.34
CA SER A 16 9.52 1.93 8.02
C SER A 16 8.63 2.62 6.99
N ALA A 17 9.17 3.01 5.84
CA ALA A 17 8.39 3.57 4.76
C ALA A 17 7.58 2.46 4.06
N GLN A 18 6.26 2.61 4.02
CA GLN A 18 5.37 1.64 3.40
C GLN A 18 5.37 1.82 1.88
N ILE A 19 5.68 0.75 1.15
CA ILE A 19 5.58 0.70 -0.31
C ILE A 19 4.09 0.60 -0.69
N LEU A 20 3.56 1.68 -1.23
CA LEU A 20 2.16 1.78 -1.67
C LEU A 20 1.97 1.22 -3.08
N ASN A 21 2.93 1.45 -3.96
CA ASN A 21 2.83 1.03 -5.36
C ASN A 21 4.19 0.73 -5.97
N TYR A 22 4.21 -0.13 -6.98
CA TYR A 22 5.35 -0.40 -7.83
C TYR A 22 4.89 -0.48 -9.29
N ASN A 23 5.39 0.42 -10.12
CA ASN A 23 5.11 0.45 -11.55
C ASN A 23 6.35 0.01 -12.31
N ILE A 24 6.19 -0.89 -13.28
CA ILE A 24 7.30 -1.37 -14.12
C ILE A 24 7.07 -0.91 -15.55
N TYR A 25 8.06 -0.21 -16.09
CA TYR A 25 8.09 0.26 -17.46
C TYR A 25 9.15 -0.54 -18.22
N ASN A 26 8.68 -1.42 -19.10
CA ASN A 26 9.54 -2.15 -20.01
C ASN A 26 9.79 -1.28 -21.26
N ARG A 27 11.04 -0.95 -21.53
CA ARG A 27 11.48 -0.25 -22.74
C ARG A 27 12.55 -1.08 -23.43
N THR A 28 12.86 -0.74 -24.67
CA THR A 28 13.84 -1.46 -25.49
C THR A 28 15.24 -1.44 -24.89
N ASP A 29 15.67 -0.30 -24.34
CA ASP A 29 17.04 -0.08 -23.81
C ASP A 29 17.15 -0.25 -22.29
N ARG A 30 16.01 -0.30 -21.58
CA ARG A 30 15.96 -0.30 -20.12
C ARG A 30 14.65 -0.83 -19.54
N VAL A 31 14.73 -1.33 -18.32
CA VAL A 31 13.57 -1.58 -17.46
C VAL A 31 13.63 -0.61 -16.28
N ASP A 32 12.60 0.21 -16.12
CA ASP A 32 12.45 1.11 -14.97
C ASP A 32 11.36 0.56 -14.04
N MET A 33 11.69 0.27 -12.79
CA MET A 33 10.72 0.06 -11.72
C MET A 33 10.65 1.33 -10.86
N MET A 34 9.47 1.93 -10.76
CA MET A 34 9.19 3.06 -9.90
C MET A 34 8.40 2.59 -8.68
N ILE A 35 8.98 2.76 -7.51
CA ILE A 35 8.38 2.46 -6.21
C ILE A 35 7.89 3.77 -5.61
N THR A 36 6.69 3.76 -5.03
CA THR A 36 6.12 4.90 -4.32
C THR A 36 5.89 4.53 -2.86
N PHE A 37 6.31 5.42 -1.96
CA PHE A 37 6.18 5.26 -0.52
C PHE A 37 5.10 6.19 0.06
N ASP A 38 4.62 5.86 1.26
CA ASP A 38 3.70 6.70 2.04
C ASP A 38 4.39 7.91 2.72
N MET A 39 5.69 7.79 2.99
CA MET A 39 6.56 8.82 3.56
C MET A 39 7.90 8.90 2.81
N PRO A 40 8.68 9.98 2.96
CA PRO A 40 10.01 10.06 2.36
C PRO A 40 10.87 8.87 2.78
N TYR A 41 11.41 8.15 1.80
CA TYR A 41 12.21 6.97 2.07
C TYR A 41 13.64 7.37 2.44
N ASP A 42 13.98 7.28 3.72
CA ASP A 42 15.30 7.60 4.27
C ASP A 42 16.21 6.39 4.48
N GLY A 43 15.67 5.18 4.32
CA GLY A 43 16.41 3.93 4.46
C GLY A 43 17.56 3.75 3.46
N LYS A 44 18.41 2.76 3.74
CA LYS A 44 19.56 2.40 2.92
C LYS A 44 19.19 1.41 1.83
N ILE A 45 19.75 1.64 0.64
CA ILE A 45 19.60 0.77 -0.52
C ILE A 45 20.87 -0.07 -0.66
N ILE A 46 20.79 -1.36 -0.35
CA ILE A 46 21.91 -2.30 -0.48
C ILE A 46 21.70 -3.13 -1.74
N GLN A 47 22.70 -3.18 -2.60
CA GLN A 47 22.65 -3.95 -3.85
C GLN A 47 23.72 -5.04 -3.88
N SER A 48 23.36 -6.20 -4.42
CA SER A 48 24.24 -7.33 -4.70
C SER A 48 23.98 -7.82 -6.12
N VAL A 49 24.92 -7.54 -7.02
CA VAL A 49 24.86 -7.98 -8.41
C VAL A 49 25.55 -9.35 -8.52
N GLN A 50 24.84 -10.33 -9.05
CA GLN A 50 25.33 -11.68 -9.36
C GLN A 50 25.13 -11.94 -10.86
N ASP A 51 25.64 -13.07 -11.38
CA ASP A 51 25.62 -13.35 -12.83
C ASP A 51 24.21 -13.45 -13.43
N SER A 52 23.24 -14.00 -12.69
CA SER A 52 21.86 -14.23 -13.16
C SER A 52 20.78 -13.49 -12.38
N LYS A 53 21.17 -12.73 -11.35
CA LYS A 53 20.24 -11.97 -10.52
C LYS A 53 20.86 -10.75 -9.88
N ILE A 54 20.03 -9.74 -9.65
CA ILE A 54 20.36 -8.57 -8.85
C ILE A 54 19.46 -8.58 -7.62
N ILE A 55 20.07 -8.61 -6.45
CA ILE A 55 19.37 -8.56 -5.17
C ILE A 55 19.49 -7.14 -4.64
N ILE A 56 18.35 -6.53 -4.33
CA ILE A 56 18.25 -5.20 -3.74
C ILE A 56 17.55 -5.35 -2.39
N LYS A 57 18.13 -4.79 -1.34
CA LYS A 57 17.51 -4.68 -0.02
C LYS A 57 17.22 -3.21 0.26
N LEU A 58 15.96 -2.92 0.53
CA LEU A 58 15.49 -1.62 0.96
C LEU A 58 15.30 -1.68 2.47
N GLU A 59 16.32 -1.29 3.24
CA GLU A 59 16.21 -1.18 4.70
C GLU A 59 15.16 -0.13 5.06
N ASP A 60 14.43 -0.33 6.15
CA ASP A 60 13.35 0.56 6.61
C ASP A 60 12.29 0.83 5.51
N ALA A 61 12.03 -0.19 4.69
CA ALA A 61 10.91 -0.21 3.76
C ALA A 61 10.11 -1.50 3.93
N GLU A 62 8.78 -1.38 3.95
CA GLU A 62 7.86 -2.50 4.14
C GLU A 62 6.86 -2.58 2.98
N ILE A 63 6.42 -3.79 2.65
CA ILE A 63 5.33 -4.03 1.69
C ILE A 63 4.36 -5.04 2.29
N GLU A 64 3.07 -4.84 2.07
CA GLU A 64 2.02 -5.66 2.71
C GLU A 64 2.11 -7.16 2.42
N SER A 65 2.61 -7.52 1.22
CA SER A 65 2.70 -8.92 0.81
C SER A 65 3.75 -9.13 -0.27
N SER A 66 4.22 -10.38 -0.39
CA SER A 66 5.13 -10.79 -1.46
C SER A 66 4.46 -10.67 -2.83
N LYS A 67 5.17 -10.10 -3.80
CA LYS A 67 4.69 -9.90 -5.18
C LYS A 67 5.70 -10.48 -6.16
N ILE A 68 5.20 -11.09 -7.23
CA ILE A 68 6.03 -11.60 -8.34
C ILE A 68 5.48 -11.04 -9.65
N LYS A 69 6.37 -10.51 -10.49
CA LYS A 69 6.03 -10.00 -11.82
C LYS A 69 6.94 -10.61 -12.86
N LYS A 70 6.36 -11.35 -13.81
CA LYS A 70 7.04 -11.77 -15.04
C LYS A 70 7.04 -10.62 -16.04
N LEU A 71 8.15 -10.48 -16.77
CA LEU A 71 8.39 -9.41 -17.73
C LEU A 71 8.80 -10.02 -19.07
N SER A 72 8.30 -9.44 -20.16
CA SER A 72 8.71 -9.76 -21.53
C SER A 72 9.90 -8.88 -21.93
N SER A 73 10.97 -8.88 -21.14
CA SER A 73 12.17 -8.05 -21.36
C SER A 73 13.42 -8.92 -21.38
N ASP A 74 14.34 -8.61 -22.30
CA ASP A 74 15.64 -9.26 -22.39
C ASP A 74 16.61 -8.80 -21.28
N LEU A 75 16.27 -7.72 -20.57
CA LEU A 75 17.08 -7.19 -19.46
C LEU A 75 16.68 -7.78 -18.11
N VAL A 76 15.38 -8.02 -17.91
CA VAL A 76 14.82 -8.56 -16.67
C VAL A 76 13.68 -9.51 -17.00
N THR A 77 13.81 -10.80 -16.69
CA THR A 77 12.79 -11.81 -17.01
C THR A 77 11.68 -11.85 -15.96
N TYR A 78 12.03 -11.70 -14.68
CA TYR A 78 11.06 -11.58 -13.60
C TYR A 78 11.63 -10.77 -12.43
N LEU A 79 10.72 -10.20 -11.64
CA LEU A 79 10.99 -9.47 -10.40
C LEU A 79 10.17 -10.10 -9.27
N SER A 80 10.78 -10.31 -8.12
CA SER A 80 10.09 -10.63 -6.88
C SER A 80 10.35 -9.56 -5.83
N ILE A 81 9.31 -9.12 -5.13
CA ILE A 81 9.36 -8.20 -4.01
C ILE A 81 8.86 -8.98 -2.80
N THR A 82 9.65 -9.10 -1.74
CA THR A 82 9.30 -9.92 -0.58
C THR A 82 9.59 -9.15 0.70
N PRO A 83 8.60 -9.01 1.60
CA PRO A 83 8.83 -8.37 2.90
C PRO A 83 9.71 -9.26 3.77
N MET A 84 10.70 -8.65 4.42
CA MET A 84 11.53 -9.25 5.47
C MET A 84 11.35 -8.43 6.76
N GLU A 85 11.89 -8.90 7.89
CA GLU A 85 11.67 -8.29 9.20
C GLU A 85 12.07 -6.80 9.29
N HIS A 86 13.15 -6.39 8.61
CA HIS A 86 13.68 -5.02 8.67
C HIS A 86 13.96 -4.39 7.30
N TYR A 87 13.59 -5.08 6.22
CA TYR A 87 13.82 -4.60 4.87
C TYR A 87 12.87 -5.25 3.88
N THR A 88 12.63 -4.60 2.76
CA THR A 88 11.99 -5.24 1.61
C THR A 88 13.06 -5.76 0.66
N GLN A 89 13.01 -7.04 0.33
CA GLN A 89 13.92 -7.66 -0.63
C GLN A 89 13.32 -7.63 -2.03
N ILE A 90 14.06 -7.10 -2.99
CA ILE A 90 13.72 -7.16 -4.41
C ILE A 90 14.76 -8.02 -5.11
N VAL A 91 14.31 -9.04 -5.84
CA VAL A 91 15.19 -9.89 -6.66
C VAL A 91 14.78 -9.75 -8.11
N ALA A 92 15.68 -9.22 -8.93
CA ALA A 92 15.54 -9.15 -10.38
C ALA A 92 16.33 -10.29 -11.00
N PHE A 93 15.67 -11.14 -11.79
CA PHE A 93 16.38 -12.14 -12.59
C PHE A 93 16.80 -11.52 -13.91
N VAL A 94 18.10 -11.53 -14.16
CA VAL A 94 18.74 -10.86 -15.30
C VAL A 94 19.44 -11.93 -16.13
N PRO A 95 18.98 -12.23 -17.36
CA PRO A 95 19.54 -13.32 -18.17
C PRO A 95 20.94 -12.99 -18.70
N HIS A 96 21.29 -11.71 -18.76
CA HIS A 96 22.59 -11.20 -19.17
C HIS A 96 23.08 -10.11 -18.21
N LYS A 97 24.36 -9.74 -18.29
CA LYS A 97 24.92 -8.66 -17.48
C LYS A 97 24.27 -7.32 -17.84
N VAL A 98 23.53 -6.76 -16.90
CA VAL A 98 22.89 -5.44 -17.00
C VAL A 98 23.53 -4.46 -16.03
N ASP A 99 23.53 -3.18 -16.39
CA ASP A 99 23.90 -2.11 -15.47
C ASP A 99 22.68 -1.74 -14.61
N PHE A 100 22.91 -1.50 -13.32
CA PHE A 100 21.86 -1.22 -12.35
C PHE A 100 22.09 0.12 -11.65
N ILE A 101 21.03 0.92 -11.55
CA ILE A 101 21.05 2.24 -10.90
C ILE A 101 19.79 2.36 -10.03
N ALA A 102 19.98 2.74 -8.77
CA ALA A 102 18.91 3.13 -7.86
C ALA A 102 18.98 4.64 -7.60
N SER A 103 17.86 5.35 -7.71
CA SER A 103 17.80 6.79 -7.46
C SER A 103 16.49 7.20 -6.80
N LYS A 104 16.57 7.94 -5.68
CA LYS A 104 15.41 8.55 -5.03
C LYS A 104 14.90 9.74 -5.85
N THR A 105 13.61 10.02 -5.77
CA THR A 105 13.04 11.29 -6.25
C THR A 105 13.48 12.45 -5.36
N ILE A 106 13.34 13.68 -5.85
CA ILE A 106 13.81 14.89 -5.15
C ILE A 106 13.10 15.06 -3.79
N ASP A 107 11.85 14.63 -3.71
CA ASP A 107 10.99 14.67 -2.52
C ASP A 107 11.12 13.42 -1.62
N GLY A 108 11.87 12.40 -2.04
CA GLY A 108 12.08 11.16 -1.28
C GLY A 108 10.91 10.17 -1.30
N TYR A 109 9.73 10.53 -1.79
CA TYR A 109 8.53 9.65 -1.84
C TYR A 109 8.59 8.58 -2.93
N GLY A 110 9.57 8.66 -3.83
CA GLY A 110 9.74 7.71 -4.92
C GLY A 110 11.15 7.14 -4.99
N LEU A 111 11.25 5.88 -5.40
CA LEU A 111 12.52 5.22 -5.71
C LEU A 111 12.45 4.60 -7.10
N ARG A 112 13.37 5.02 -7.97
CA ARG A 112 13.54 4.44 -9.30
C ARG A 112 14.66 3.42 -9.26
N LEU A 113 14.33 2.18 -9.59
CA LEU A 113 15.27 1.09 -9.86
C LEU A 113 15.36 0.90 -11.36
N ARG A 114 16.55 1.08 -11.93
CA ARG A 114 16.77 1.09 -13.37
C ARG A 114 17.76 0.01 -13.77
N PHE A 115 17.34 -0.86 -14.67
CA PHE A 115 18.15 -1.89 -15.32
C PHE A 115 18.40 -1.46 -16.76
N LYS A 116 19.66 -1.37 -17.19
CA LYS A 116 20.03 -0.99 -18.56
C LYS A 116 20.88 -2.07 -19.19
N GLN A 117 20.82 -2.15 -20.51
CA GLN A 117 21.80 -2.93 -21.24
C GLN A 117 23.20 -2.39 -20.95
N LYS A 118 24.11 -3.26 -20.53
CA LYS A 118 25.51 -2.89 -20.38
C LYS A 118 26.05 -2.58 -21.77
N SER A 119 26.37 -1.31 -22.01
CA SER A 119 27.01 -0.94 -23.27
C SER A 119 28.40 -1.57 -23.28
N SER A 120 28.60 -2.54 -24.17
CA SER A 120 29.97 -2.92 -24.54
C SER A 120 30.64 -1.66 -25.10
N PRO A 121 31.86 -1.30 -24.68
CA PRO A 121 32.58 -0.20 -25.29
C PRO A 121 32.92 -0.60 -26.73
N LEU A 122 32.00 -0.32 -27.66
CA LEU A 122 32.31 -0.29 -29.07
C LEU A 122 33.14 0.97 -29.28
N THR A 123 34.43 0.74 -29.51
CA THR A 123 35.39 1.68 -30.05
C THR A 123 34.82 2.34 -31.31
N HIS A 124 34.18 3.49 -31.13
CA HIS A 124 34.22 4.57 -32.10
C HIS A 124 34.73 5.79 -31.35
N LYS A 125 36.05 5.96 -31.41
CA LYS A 125 36.73 7.20 -31.06
C LYS A 125 36.14 8.32 -31.90
N ASN A 126 35.42 9.24 -31.26
CA ASN A 126 35.37 10.63 -31.69
C ASN A 126 36.07 11.44 -30.59
N PRO A 127 37.15 12.18 -30.89
CA PRO A 127 37.99 12.81 -29.87
C PRO A 127 37.41 14.18 -29.50
N ALA A 128 36.39 14.18 -28.64
CA ALA A 128 36.04 15.30 -27.78
C ALA A 128 35.18 14.72 -26.64
N GLU A 129 35.50 15.10 -25.40
CA GLU A 129 34.84 14.65 -24.14
C GLU A 129 35.42 13.43 -23.42
N GLU A 130 36.67 13.05 -23.71
CA GLU A 130 37.43 12.12 -22.87
C GLU A 130 38.18 12.88 -21.76
N LYS A 131 37.45 13.44 -20.78
CA LYS A 131 38.07 13.88 -19.52
C LYS A 131 37.12 14.06 -18.33
N LEU A 132 36.29 13.07 -17.97
CA LEU A 132 35.69 13.07 -16.62
C LEU A 132 35.11 11.72 -16.12
N ASN A 133 35.77 10.57 -16.30
CA ASN A 133 35.28 9.32 -15.67
C ASN A 133 36.35 8.40 -15.09
N ASN A 134 37.57 8.90 -14.86
CA ASN A 134 38.55 8.21 -14.03
C ASN A 134 38.96 9.13 -12.89
N LEU A 135 38.17 9.11 -11.81
CA LEU A 135 38.52 9.50 -10.44
C LEU A 135 37.26 9.33 -9.59
N ASN A 136 37.06 8.15 -9.02
CA ASN A 136 36.25 7.95 -7.80
C ASN A 136 36.61 6.59 -7.18
N LYS A 137 37.90 6.44 -6.89
CA LYS A 137 38.40 5.57 -5.83
C LYS A 137 39.28 6.45 -4.93
N ILE A 138 38.77 6.68 -3.71
CA ILE A 138 39.42 7.21 -2.51
C ILE A 138 39.40 8.75 -2.33
N GLU A 139 38.67 9.13 -1.27
CA GLU A 139 38.67 10.32 -0.41
C GLU A 139 39.65 11.48 -0.70
N GLN A 140 39.12 12.71 -0.74
CA GLN A 140 39.39 13.84 0.18
C GLN A 140 39.16 15.23 -0.47
N ASN A 141 38.34 16.03 0.21
CA ASN A 141 38.48 17.49 0.42
C ASN A 141 38.72 18.42 -0.79
N ILE A 142 37.67 19.12 -1.24
CA ILE A 142 37.82 20.51 -1.69
C ILE A 142 36.65 21.37 -1.20
N ASN A 143 36.97 22.25 -0.25
CA ASN A 143 36.17 23.43 0.08
C ASN A 143 36.10 24.40 -1.12
N SER A 144 34.99 25.16 -1.13
CA SER A 144 34.88 26.58 -1.52
C SER A 144 34.14 26.94 -2.82
N LEU A 145 32.80 26.91 -2.75
CA LEU A 145 31.95 28.07 -3.10
C LEU A 145 30.95 28.30 -1.96
N PRO A 146 30.59 29.56 -1.62
CA PRO A 146 29.85 29.86 -0.41
C PRO A 146 28.36 29.62 -0.62
N THR A 147 27.92 28.39 -0.38
CA THR A 147 26.52 28.12 -0.07
C THR A 147 26.41 27.87 1.43
N LYS A 148 25.41 28.51 2.02
CA LYS A 148 25.11 28.54 3.46
C LYS A 148 25.35 27.15 4.07
N LYS A 149 26.23 27.08 5.07
CA LYS A 149 26.46 25.88 5.88
C LYS A 149 25.13 25.52 6.55
N GLU A 150 24.40 24.58 5.98
CA GLU A 150 23.32 23.90 6.68
C GLU A 150 24.01 22.91 7.63
N SER A 151 24.22 23.40 8.85
CA SER A 151 24.57 22.58 9.98
C SER A 151 23.57 21.44 10.10
N ALA A 152 24.08 20.26 10.43
CA ALA A 152 23.34 19.12 10.97
C ALA A 152 22.69 19.52 12.31
N THR A 153 21.70 20.40 12.23
CA THR A 153 20.85 20.86 13.31
C THR A 153 19.47 20.83 12.70
N LEU A 154 18.65 19.88 13.15
CA LEU A 154 17.20 19.91 12.96
C LEU A 154 16.76 21.38 13.00
N SER A 155 16.22 21.85 11.86
CA SER A 155 16.04 23.27 11.57
C SER A 155 15.48 23.99 12.78
N THR A 156 16.09 25.09 13.23
CA THR A 156 15.61 25.83 14.42
C THR A 156 14.11 26.12 14.35
N SER A 157 13.58 26.34 13.14
CA SER A 157 12.14 26.45 12.84
C SER A 157 11.30 25.23 13.28
N TYR A 158 11.80 24.00 13.14
CA TYR A 158 11.14 22.78 13.63
C TYR A 158 10.98 22.83 15.15
N TYR A 159 12.02 23.19 15.89
CA TYR A 159 11.95 23.34 17.35
C TYR A 159 11.03 24.49 17.78
N ILE A 160 11.00 25.61 17.04
CA ILE A 160 10.03 26.69 17.28
C ILE A 160 8.59 26.14 17.15
N VAL A 161 8.28 25.42 16.07
CA VAL A 161 6.92 24.89 15.83
C VAL A 161 6.54 23.88 16.91
N VAL A 162 7.44 22.95 17.25
CA VAL A 162 7.24 21.96 18.31
C VAL A 162 7.04 22.64 19.66
N SER A 163 7.79 23.70 19.97
CA SER A 163 7.66 24.44 21.23
C SER A 163 6.29 25.13 21.36
N ILE A 164 5.78 25.73 20.29
CA ILE A 164 4.45 26.34 20.24
C ILE A 164 3.35 25.29 20.41
N LEU A 165 3.51 24.11 19.80
CA LEU A 165 2.56 23.00 19.95
C LEU A 165 2.48 22.53 21.41
N ILE A 166 3.62 22.37 22.08
CA ILE A 166 3.69 21.96 23.48
C ILE A 166 3.06 23.01 24.40
N VAL A 167 3.34 24.30 24.17
CA VAL A 167 2.72 25.39 24.92
C VAL A 167 1.20 25.39 24.72
N GLY A 168 0.72 25.16 23.49
CA GLY A 168 -0.71 25.01 23.18
C GLY A 168 -1.36 23.85 23.93
N ILE A 169 -0.71 22.70 24.01
CA ILE A 169 -1.18 21.53 24.78
C ILE A 169 -1.26 21.86 26.28
N VAL A 170 -0.26 22.55 26.84
CA VAL A 170 -0.27 22.95 28.26
C VAL A 170 -1.41 23.94 28.53
N ILE A 171 -1.64 24.92 27.65
CA ILE A 171 -2.76 25.86 27.76
C ILE A 171 -4.10 25.13 27.71
N LEU A 172 -4.29 24.23 26.75
CA LEU A 172 -5.50 23.39 26.64
C LEU A 172 -5.70 22.50 27.86
N PHE A 173 -4.61 21.95 28.42
CA PHE A 173 -4.66 21.13 29.62
C PHE A 173 -5.09 21.94 30.86
N VAL A 174 -4.57 23.16 31.02
CA VAL A 174 -4.97 24.07 32.11
C VAL A 174 -6.43 24.51 31.96
N LEU A 175 -6.86 24.86 30.75
CA LEU A 175 -8.26 25.20 30.45
C LEU A 175 -9.20 24.02 30.71
N LYS A 176 -8.83 22.81 30.24
CA LYS A 176 -9.58 21.57 30.48
C LYS A 176 -9.73 21.29 31.98
N ASN A 177 -8.66 21.47 32.76
CA ASN A 177 -8.72 21.20 34.19
C ASN A 177 -9.54 22.24 34.97
N LYS A 178 -9.66 23.46 34.45
CA LYS A 178 -10.45 24.54 35.07
C LYS A 178 -11.94 24.51 34.69
N ILE A 179 -12.30 23.88 33.56
CA ILE A 179 -13.69 23.76 33.09
C ILE A 179 -14.35 22.47 33.61
N ASN A 180 -13.58 21.41 33.90
CA ASN A 180 -14.13 20.15 34.44
C ASN A 180 -14.36 20.14 35.96
N SER A 181 -14.00 21.20 36.69
CA SER A 181 -14.22 21.31 38.14
C SER A 181 -15.63 21.76 38.53
N GLN A 182 -16.53 21.97 37.57
CA GLN A 182 -17.95 22.26 37.83
C GLN A 182 -18.86 21.59 36.79
N THR A 183 -19.03 20.27 36.86
CA THR A 183 -20.29 19.65 36.41
C THR A 183 -20.70 18.54 37.37
N SER A 184 -21.80 18.86 38.08
CA SER A 184 -22.54 17.99 38.96
C SER A 184 -22.92 16.65 38.33
N LYS A 185 -22.96 15.64 39.20
CA LYS A 185 -23.75 14.41 39.10
C LYS A 185 -24.92 14.53 38.11
N LYS A 186 -24.93 13.68 37.08
CA LYS A 186 -26.16 13.35 36.36
C LYS A 186 -26.28 11.83 36.27
N ASN A 187 -27.32 11.33 36.91
CA ASN A 187 -27.69 9.93 37.01
C ASN A 187 -28.11 9.42 35.62
N SER A 188 -27.53 8.30 35.17
CA SER A 188 -27.99 7.57 33.99
C SER A 188 -29.21 6.73 34.35
N TRP A 189 -30.40 7.29 34.11
CA TRP A 189 -31.65 6.53 34.09
C TRP A 189 -32.15 6.55 32.65
N LEU A 190 -31.75 5.56 31.85
CA LEU A 190 -32.37 5.16 30.57
C LEU A 190 -31.70 3.86 30.07
N SER A 191 -31.77 2.80 30.88
CA SER A 191 -31.67 1.42 30.41
C SER A 191 -32.81 0.64 31.05
N SER A 192 -33.89 0.47 30.28
CA SER A 192 -34.94 -0.49 30.57
C SER A 192 -35.51 -1.02 29.26
N ASN A 193 -35.03 -2.22 28.94
CA ASN A 193 -35.76 -3.41 28.53
C ASN A 193 -36.44 -3.53 27.15
N ASN A 194 -36.13 -4.72 26.60
CA ASN A 194 -36.85 -5.57 25.65
C ASN A 194 -36.80 -5.13 24.18
N THR A 195 -36.26 -5.93 23.27
CA THR A 195 -36.76 -7.28 22.97
C THR A 195 -35.72 -8.15 22.26
N SER A 196 -35.84 -9.44 22.52
CA SER A 196 -35.06 -10.55 21.97
C SER A 196 -35.09 -10.61 20.44
N ALA A 197 -33.91 -10.64 19.81
CA ALA A 197 -33.71 -11.38 18.56
C ALA A 197 -32.27 -11.87 18.48
N LYS A 198 -32.15 -13.18 18.32
CA LYS A 198 -30.94 -13.98 18.26
C LYS A 198 -30.22 -13.71 16.93
N LYS A 199 -29.01 -13.14 16.93
CA LYS A 199 -27.99 -13.45 15.91
C LYS A 199 -26.59 -13.22 16.45
N SER A 200 -25.95 -14.34 16.79
CA SER A 200 -24.50 -14.51 16.78
C SER A 200 -24.00 -14.28 15.36
N VAL A 201 -22.94 -13.48 15.20
CA VAL A 201 -21.64 -13.86 14.63
C VAL A 201 -20.76 -12.59 14.65
N ASN A 202 -19.69 -12.67 15.43
CA ASN A 202 -18.44 -11.92 15.38
C ASN A 202 -18.46 -10.38 15.29
N ASP A 203 -18.15 -9.81 16.45
CA ASP A 203 -17.50 -8.52 16.69
C ASP A 203 -16.39 -8.22 15.66
N PHE A 204 -16.67 -7.27 14.76
CA PHE A 204 -15.68 -6.57 13.94
C PHE A 204 -15.67 -5.10 14.36
N SER A 205 -15.05 -4.80 15.50
CA SER A 205 -14.78 -3.44 15.94
C SER A 205 -13.39 -2.97 15.50
N LYS A 206 -13.32 -2.34 14.31
CA LYS A 206 -12.53 -1.12 14.02
C LYS A 206 -12.64 -0.76 12.54
N ASN A 207 -13.78 -0.17 12.20
CA ASN A 207 -14.18 0.56 10.99
C ASN A 207 -15.63 0.16 10.72
N ASP A 208 -16.58 1.04 11.11
CA ASP A 208 -18.02 0.76 11.18
C ASP A 208 -18.61 0.39 9.82
N ILE A 209 -18.50 -0.89 9.46
CA ILE A 209 -19.10 -1.50 8.29
C ILE A 209 -20.38 -2.18 8.76
N SER A 210 -21.54 -1.74 8.26
CA SER A 210 -22.84 -2.34 8.59
C SER A 210 -23.57 -2.83 7.35
N ILE A 211 -24.12 -4.05 7.41
CA ILE A 211 -24.92 -4.59 6.31
C ILE A 211 -26.36 -4.10 6.48
N ARG A 212 -26.87 -3.33 5.51
CA ARG A 212 -28.22 -2.75 5.55
C ARG A 212 -29.28 -3.65 4.92
N PHE A 213 -28.99 -4.20 3.74
CA PHE A 213 -29.90 -5.08 3.01
C PHE A 213 -29.12 -6.25 2.42
N GLN A 214 -29.78 -7.40 2.35
CA GLN A 214 -29.27 -8.60 1.70
C GLN A 214 -30.40 -9.26 0.92
N LYS A 215 -30.11 -9.70 -0.30
CA LYS A 215 -30.99 -10.55 -1.10
C LYS A 215 -30.21 -11.69 -1.73
N ASP A 216 -30.59 -12.90 -1.38
CA ASP A 216 -30.00 -14.09 -1.95
C ASP A 216 -30.60 -14.31 -3.36
N ILE A 217 -29.74 -14.52 -4.34
CA ILE A 217 -30.14 -14.83 -5.73
C ILE A 217 -30.26 -16.35 -5.89
N ASN A 218 -29.30 -17.09 -5.33
CA ASN A 218 -29.29 -18.54 -5.22
C ASN A 218 -28.51 -18.94 -3.93
N PRO A 219 -28.37 -20.23 -3.59
CA PRO A 219 -27.65 -20.64 -2.37
C PRO A 219 -26.18 -20.21 -2.28
N SER A 220 -25.56 -19.87 -3.42
CA SER A 220 -24.14 -19.56 -3.55
C SER A 220 -23.86 -18.07 -3.77
N ASN A 221 -24.87 -17.31 -4.22
CA ASN A 221 -24.73 -15.94 -4.71
C ASN A 221 -25.77 -15.03 -4.05
N SER A 222 -25.32 -13.93 -3.47
CA SER A 222 -26.16 -12.95 -2.79
C SER A 222 -25.76 -11.53 -3.16
N ILE A 223 -26.70 -10.60 -3.04
CA ILE A 223 -26.44 -9.17 -3.22
C ILE A 223 -26.60 -8.49 -1.87
N ILE A 224 -25.59 -7.73 -1.49
CA ILE A 224 -25.46 -7.12 -0.16
C ILE A 224 -25.29 -5.62 -0.32
N MET A 225 -26.04 -4.84 0.46
CA MET A 225 -25.83 -3.41 0.64
C MET A 225 -25.04 -3.19 1.92
N ILE A 226 -23.84 -2.63 1.79
CA ILE A 226 -22.93 -2.35 2.89
C ILE A 226 -22.81 -0.85 3.08
N ASP A 227 -23.01 -0.38 4.30
CA ASP A 227 -22.72 0.99 4.70
C ASP A 227 -21.32 1.07 5.30
N PHE A 228 -20.54 2.03 4.82
CA PHE A 228 -19.24 2.35 5.36
C PHE A 228 -19.03 3.86 5.34
N ALA A 229 -18.83 4.44 6.52
CA ALA A 229 -18.81 5.89 6.74
C ALA A 229 -20.08 6.58 6.19
N GLU A 230 -19.94 7.55 5.28
CA GLU A 230 -21.06 8.29 4.67
C GLU A 230 -21.58 7.64 3.38
N GLN A 231 -21.09 6.44 3.01
CA GLN A 231 -21.31 5.85 1.70
C GLN A 231 -21.93 4.45 1.82
N SER A 232 -22.85 4.13 0.90
CA SER A 232 -23.46 2.81 0.78
C SER A 232 -22.97 2.13 -0.51
N TYR A 233 -22.62 0.84 -0.42
CA TYR A 233 -22.06 0.05 -1.51
C TYR A 233 -22.97 -1.13 -1.81
N LEU A 234 -23.39 -1.28 -3.06
CA LEU A 234 -24.13 -2.44 -3.53
C LEU A 234 -23.12 -3.45 -4.09
N ILE A 235 -23.04 -4.62 -3.48
CA ILE A 235 -22.03 -5.63 -3.79
C ILE A 235 -22.72 -6.94 -4.16
N PHE A 236 -22.32 -7.53 -5.29
CA PHE A 236 -22.57 -8.92 -5.61
C PHE A 236 -21.53 -9.79 -4.90
N MET A 237 -21.99 -10.78 -4.15
CA MET A 237 -21.19 -11.71 -3.39
C MET A 237 -21.47 -13.13 -3.92
N GLY A 238 -20.64 -13.60 -4.85
CA GLY A 238 -20.63 -14.98 -5.33
C GLY A 238 -19.63 -15.84 -4.57
N THR A 239 -19.64 -17.15 -4.85
CA THR A 239 -18.72 -18.11 -4.20
C THR A 239 -17.28 -17.90 -4.67
N ASN A 240 -17.10 -17.55 -5.95
CA ASN A 240 -15.78 -17.35 -6.53
C ASN A 240 -15.43 -15.85 -6.64
N ASN A 241 -16.43 -15.00 -6.87
CA ASN A 241 -16.21 -13.59 -7.21
C ASN A 241 -17.09 -12.64 -6.38
N THR A 242 -16.48 -11.59 -5.80
CA THR A 242 -17.17 -10.47 -5.16
C THR A 242 -17.02 -9.22 -6.03
N ILE A 243 -18.12 -8.64 -6.50
CA ILE A 243 -18.12 -7.52 -7.45
C ILE A 243 -18.91 -6.34 -6.90
N LEU A 244 -18.33 -5.14 -6.96
CA LEU A 244 -19.03 -3.90 -6.64
C LEU A 244 -19.95 -3.50 -7.80
N LEU A 245 -21.26 -3.45 -7.53
CA LEU A 245 -22.29 -3.09 -8.51
C LEU A 245 -22.58 -1.59 -8.53
N ASP A 246 -22.58 -0.93 -7.37
CA ASP A 246 -22.83 0.52 -7.29
C ASP A 246 -22.38 1.16 -5.97
N LYS A 247 -22.31 2.49 -5.95
CA LYS A 247 -21.95 3.31 -4.79
C LYS A 247 -22.91 4.50 -4.66
N PHE A 248 -23.41 4.73 -3.46
CA PHE A 248 -24.33 5.81 -3.12
C PHE A 248 -23.70 6.72 -2.06
N GLN A 249 -23.75 8.04 -2.28
CA GLN A 249 -23.43 9.04 -1.25
C GLN A 249 -24.71 9.81 -0.89
N ASP A 250 -25.31 10.44 -1.89
CA ASP A 250 -26.62 11.08 -1.81
C ASP A 250 -27.71 10.17 -2.40
N ASN A 251 -28.94 10.23 -1.89
CA ASN A 251 -30.08 9.37 -2.29
C ASN A 251 -29.89 7.87 -2.08
N LYS A 252 -29.30 7.47 -0.93
CA LYS A 252 -29.20 6.07 -0.54
C LYS A 252 -30.59 5.43 -0.34
N PRO A 253 -30.80 4.17 -0.77
CA PRO A 253 -32.05 3.46 -0.50
C PRO A 253 -32.26 3.34 1.02
N THR A 254 -33.41 3.80 1.49
CA THR A 254 -33.72 3.83 2.94
C THR A 254 -34.61 2.67 3.37
N ASN A 255 -35.37 2.11 2.42
CA ASN A 255 -36.30 1.04 2.65
C ASN A 255 -36.08 -0.12 1.66
N LYS A 256 -36.73 -1.26 1.94
CA LYS A 256 -36.61 -2.47 1.12
C LYS A 256 -37.16 -2.30 -0.31
N GLN A 257 -38.19 -1.47 -0.51
CA GLN A 257 -38.80 -1.20 -1.82
C GLN A 257 -37.82 -0.49 -2.76
N ASP A 258 -37.11 0.52 -2.24
CA ASP A 258 -36.09 1.26 -2.98
C ASP A 258 -34.94 0.34 -3.38
N PHE A 259 -34.51 -0.51 -2.44
CA PHE A 259 -33.47 -1.51 -2.67
C PHE A 259 -33.87 -2.47 -3.80
N GLU A 260 -35.08 -3.03 -3.76
CA GLU A 260 -35.58 -3.93 -4.81
C GLU A 260 -35.71 -3.23 -6.17
N SER A 261 -36.10 -1.95 -6.18
CA SER A 261 -36.18 -1.15 -7.41
C SER A 261 -34.80 -0.93 -8.05
N ILE A 262 -33.76 -0.71 -7.22
CA ILE A 262 -32.37 -0.61 -7.68
C ILE A 262 -31.90 -1.95 -8.27
N LEU A 263 -32.21 -3.07 -7.62
CA LEU A 263 -31.88 -4.40 -8.14
C LEU A 263 -32.55 -4.64 -9.49
N GLN A 264 -33.83 -4.30 -9.63
CA GLN A 264 -34.54 -4.45 -10.89
C GLN A 264 -33.92 -3.60 -12.02
N LYS A 265 -33.50 -2.37 -11.71
CA LYS A 265 -32.80 -1.50 -12.68
C LYS A 265 -31.44 -2.08 -13.09
N LYS A 266 -30.78 -2.81 -12.17
CA LYS A 266 -29.45 -3.38 -12.35
C LYS A 266 -29.46 -4.85 -12.77
N GLN A 267 -30.64 -5.43 -13.05
CA GLN A 267 -30.79 -6.85 -13.37
C GLN A 267 -29.89 -7.29 -14.53
N ALA A 268 -29.80 -6.49 -15.59
CA ALA A 268 -28.94 -6.82 -16.74
C ALA A 268 -27.45 -6.94 -16.37
N GLN A 269 -26.96 -6.11 -15.45
CA GLN A 269 -25.57 -6.17 -14.96
C GLN A 269 -25.35 -7.37 -14.05
N ILE A 270 -26.35 -7.70 -13.22
CA ILE A 270 -26.32 -8.89 -12.36
C ILE A 270 -26.30 -10.16 -13.22
N ASP A 271 -27.12 -10.23 -14.27
CA ASP A 271 -27.18 -11.37 -15.19
C ASP A 271 -25.88 -11.55 -15.97
N GLU A 272 -25.21 -10.46 -16.34
CA GLU A 272 -23.89 -10.51 -16.99
C GLU A 272 -22.83 -11.11 -16.05
N VAL A 273 -22.79 -10.67 -14.80
CA VAL A 273 -21.88 -11.19 -13.78
C VAL A 273 -22.12 -12.68 -13.53
N LEU A 274 -23.38 -13.10 -13.43
CA LEU A 274 -23.75 -14.51 -13.24
C LEU A 274 -23.30 -15.41 -14.40
N LYS A 275 -23.35 -14.92 -15.64
CA LYS A 275 -22.87 -15.65 -16.82
C LYS A 275 -21.36 -15.87 -16.80
N VAL A 276 -20.60 -14.87 -16.35
CA VAL A 276 -19.14 -14.99 -16.23
C VAL A 276 -18.78 -16.05 -15.20
N GLU A 277 -19.44 -16.06 -14.04
CA GLU A 277 -19.18 -17.06 -12.99
C GLU A 277 -19.50 -18.49 -13.46
N HIS A 278 -20.61 -18.69 -14.17
CA HIS A 278 -20.96 -20.00 -14.71
C HIS A 278 -19.95 -20.50 -15.77
N ASN A 279 -19.48 -19.61 -16.64
CA ASN A 279 -18.49 -19.97 -17.67
C ASN A 279 -17.14 -20.37 -17.06
N GLU A 280 -16.70 -19.69 -15.99
CA GLU A 280 -15.47 -20.05 -15.28
C GLU A 280 -15.58 -21.44 -14.62
N GLU A 281 -16.72 -21.76 -14.01
CA GLU A 281 -16.95 -23.08 -13.42
C GLU A 281 -16.95 -24.19 -14.46
N GLU A 282 -17.61 -24.00 -15.61
CA GLU A 282 -17.64 -24.97 -16.71
C GLU A 282 -16.24 -25.21 -17.29
N VAL A 283 -15.47 -24.14 -17.51
CA VAL A 283 -14.09 -24.23 -17.99
C VAL A 283 -13.22 -25.00 -17.00
N LEU A 284 -13.32 -24.70 -15.69
CA LEU A 284 -12.56 -25.41 -14.65
C LEU A 284 -12.95 -26.89 -14.55
N GLN A 285 -14.23 -27.23 -14.69
CA GLN A 285 -14.70 -28.61 -14.73
C GLN A 285 -14.13 -29.34 -15.96
N SER A 286 -14.16 -28.72 -17.13
CA SER A 286 -13.58 -29.32 -18.35
C SER A 286 -12.08 -29.60 -18.23
N TYR A 287 -11.32 -28.73 -17.55
CA TYR A 287 -9.90 -28.96 -17.27
C TYR A 287 -9.68 -30.12 -16.29
N LYS A 288 -10.51 -30.22 -15.24
CA LYS A 288 -10.45 -31.33 -14.28
C LYS A 288 -10.77 -32.67 -14.95
N GLU A 289 -11.80 -32.71 -15.80
CA GLU A 289 -12.15 -33.92 -16.56
C GLU A 289 -11.04 -34.33 -17.52
N ARG A 290 -10.44 -33.39 -18.26
CA ARG A 290 -9.29 -33.68 -19.14
C ARG A 290 -8.08 -34.19 -18.35
N ALA A 291 -7.76 -33.56 -17.22
CA ALA A 291 -6.66 -34.00 -16.38
C ALA A 291 -6.90 -35.40 -15.79
N ALA A 292 -8.13 -35.70 -15.39
CA ALA A 292 -8.51 -37.03 -14.91
C ALA A 292 -8.42 -38.08 -16.02
N SER A 293 -8.82 -37.75 -17.25
CA SER A 293 -8.75 -38.66 -18.39
C SER A 293 -7.32 -39.01 -18.84
N ILE A 294 -6.32 -38.20 -18.48
CA ILE A 294 -4.90 -38.46 -18.78
C ILE A 294 -4.28 -39.41 -17.75
N LEU A 295 -4.90 -39.56 -16.57
CA LEU A 295 -4.42 -40.40 -15.46
C LEU A 295 -5.12 -41.77 -15.40
N SER A 296 -6.12 -42.02 -16.24
CA SER A 296 -6.82 -43.32 -16.38
C SER A 296 -6.35 -44.09 -17.60
#